data_AF-A0A8X6RCZ1-F1
#
_entry.id   AF-A0A8X6RCZ1-F1
#
_cell.length_a   1.000
_cell.length_b   1.000
_cell.length_c   1.000
_cell.angle_alpha   90.00
_cell.angle_beta   90.00
_cell.angle_gamma   90.00
#
_symmetry.space_group_name_H-M   'P 1'
#
loop_
_entity.id
_entity.type
_entity.pdbx_description
1 polymer ?
#
loop_
_entity_poly.entity_id
_entity_poly.type
_entity_poly.pdbx_seq_one_letter_code
_entity_poly.pdbx_strand_id
1 'polypeptide(L)'
;MARRGKCAKLFSDNGKNFVGASNEIKKLLEIVRKPDEKLANYLAAEGIEWKFIPARSPNFGGLWEAAIKSCKYHLKRVVNGINLTYEELLTVTVQIEGILNSRPLCPIKQ
;
A
#
# COMPACT_ATOMS: atom_id res chain seq x y z
N MET A 1 -8.01 -5.74 3.49
CA MET A 1 -9.13 -6.70 3.29
C MET A 1 -10.51 -6.14 3.65
N ALA A 2 -10.64 -5.02 4.39
CA ALA A 2 -11.93 -4.55 4.88
C ALA A 2 -12.94 -4.04 3.81
N ARG A 3 -12.48 -3.44 2.69
CA ARG A 3 -13.38 -2.82 1.68
C ARG A 3 -13.55 -3.58 0.36
N ARG A 4 -12.60 -4.44 0.01
CA ARG A 4 -12.57 -5.17 -1.29
C ARG A 4 -12.52 -6.69 -1.14
N GLY A 5 -12.76 -7.18 0.07
CA GLY A 5 -12.68 -8.60 0.39
C GLY A 5 -11.25 -9.14 0.45
N LYS A 6 -11.16 -10.47 0.41
CA LYS A 6 -9.92 -11.24 0.54
C LYS A 6 -9.19 -11.33 -0.81
N CYS A 7 -7.88 -11.09 -0.81
CA CYS A 7 -7.03 -11.33 -1.99
C CYS A 7 -6.48 -12.76 -1.96
N ALA A 8 -6.33 -13.39 -3.13
CA ALA A 8 -5.68 -14.69 -3.24
C ALA A 8 -4.14 -14.59 -3.18
N LYS A 9 -3.58 -13.44 -3.59
CA LYS A 9 -2.14 -13.21 -3.66
C LYS A 9 -1.80 -11.83 -3.11
N LEU A 10 -0.70 -11.75 -2.36
CA LEU A 10 -0.13 -10.50 -1.86
C LEU A 10 1.28 -10.35 -2.43
N PHE A 11 1.58 -9.19 -3.01
CA PHE A 11 2.90 -8.89 -3.58
C PHE A 11 3.60 -7.79 -2.79
N SER A 12 4.90 -7.93 -2.56
CA SER A 12 5.72 -6.93 -1.88
C SER A 12 7.05 -6.73 -2.58
N ASP A 13 7.57 -5.50 -2.55
CA ASP A 13 8.92 -5.20 -3.04
C ASP A 13 10.00 -5.72 -2.08
N ASN A 14 11.20 -5.97 -2.61
CA ASN A 14 12.37 -6.40 -1.84
C ASN A 14 13.34 -5.23 -1.51
N GLY A 15 12.89 -3.98 -1.62
CA GLY A 15 13.65 -2.79 -1.25
C GLY A 15 14.03 -2.72 0.24
N LYS A 16 15.06 -1.91 0.56
CA LYS A 16 15.62 -1.78 1.92
C LYS A 16 15.94 -0.32 2.30
N ASN A 17 15.04 0.68 2.23
CA ASN A 17 15.47 2.07 2.51
C ASN A 17 14.49 3.00 3.28
N PHE A 18 14.99 3.50 4.43
CA PHE A 18 15.01 4.85 5.06
C PHE A 18 15.78 4.68 6.41
N VAL A 19 15.82 5.61 7.40
CA VAL A 19 16.51 5.35 8.71
C VAL A 19 15.55 5.23 9.91
N GLY A 20 14.67 6.21 10.15
CA GLY A 20 13.72 6.19 11.29
C GLY A 20 12.44 5.39 11.03
N ALA A 21 11.62 5.86 10.08
CA ALA A 21 10.47 5.09 9.57
C ALA A 21 10.87 3.71 9.05
N SER A 22 12.10 3.58 8.56
CA SER A 22 12.67 2.31 8.12
C SER A 22 12.90 1.33 9.23
N ASN A 23 13.14 1.71 10.48
CA ASN A 23 13.29 0.70 11.52
C ASN A 23 11.94 0.04 11.81
N GLU A 24 10.85 0.81 11.84
CA GLU A 24 9.51 0.26 12.00
C GLU A 24 9.03 -0.48 10.74
N ILE A 25 9.27 0.10 9.56
CA ILE A 25 9.05 -0.56 8.27
C ILE A 25 9.94 -1.80 8.13
N LYS A 26 11.15 -1.85 8.72
CA LYS A 26 12.04 -3.02 8.74
C LYS A 26 11.50 -4.09 9.67
N LYS A 27 10.97 -3.75 10.84
CA LYS A 27 10.29 -4.73 11.71
C LYS A 27 9.08 -5.33 11.00
N LEU A 28 8.25 -4.48 10.39
CA LEU A 28 7.13 -4.93 9.56
C LEU A 28 7.64 -5.77 8.38
N LEU A 29 8.69 -5.35 7.67
CA LEU A 29 9.31 -6.08 6.57
C LEU A 29 9.95 -7.40 7.01
N GLU A 30 10.50 -7.49 8.21
CA GLU A 30 11.04 -8.73 8.79
C GLU A 30 9.90 -9.71 9.05
N ILE A 31 8.80 -9.24 9.66
CA ILE A 31 7.57 -10.03 9.80
C ILE A 31 7.04 -10.44 8.41
N VAL A 32 7.15 -9.59 7.40
CA VAL A 32 6.70 -9.89 6.03
C VAL A 32 7.63 -10.91 5.34
N ARG A 33 8.96 -10.77 5.50
CA ARG A 33 10.00 -11.61 4.86
C ARG A 33 10.16 -12.95 5.54
N LYS A 34 9.99 -12.97 6.86
CA LYS A 34 10.03 -14.11 7.76
C LYS A 34 8.75 -14.02 8.60
N PRO A 35 7.60 -14.41 8.02
CA PRO A 35 6.36 -14.46 8.77
C PRO A 35 6.58 -15.29 10.02
N ASP A 36 6.24 -14.70 11.15
CA ASP A 36 6.11 -15.46 12.38
C ASP A 36 5.02 -16.52 12.18
N GLU A 37 5.01 -17.51 13.05
CA GLU A 37 4.09 -18.64 12.94
C GLU A 37 2.63 -18.18 12.88
N LYS A 38 2.30 -17.10 13.61
CA LYS A 38 0.97 -16.51 13.63
C LYS A 38 0.55 -15.96 12.26
N LEU A 39 1.41 -15.19 11.61
CA LEU A 39 1.12 -14.62 10.30
C LEU A 39 1.12 -15.69 9.20
N ALA A 40 2.07 -16.63 9.26
CA ALA A 40 2.11 -17.75 8.33
C ALA A 40 0.83 -18.60 8.42
N ASN A 41 0.39 -18.94 9.63
CA ASN A 41 -0.84 -19.69 9.86
C ASN A 41 -2.08 -18.92 9.44
N TYR A 42 -2.14 -17.60 9.68
CA TYR A 42 -3.23 -16.76 9.20
C TYR A 42 -3.32 -16.77 7.67
N LEU A 43 -2.21 -16.52 6.98
CA LEU A 43 -2.17 -16.50 5.52
C LEU A 43 -2.54 -17.88 4.94
N ALA A 44 -2.05 -18.97 5.54
CA ALA A 44 -2.38 -20.33 5.14
C ALA A 44 -3.86 -20.67 5.37
N ALA A 45 -4.41 -20.37 6.55
CA ALA A 45 -5.82 -20.58 6.87
C ALA A 45 -6.73 -19.77 5.94
N GLU A 46 -6.30 -18.57 5.58
CA GLU A 46 -7.02 -17.72 4.64
C GLU A 46 -6.77 -18.06 3.16
N GLY A 47 -5.85 -18.98 2.85
CA GLY A 47 -5.50 -19.35 1.47
C GLY A 47 -4.85 -18.21 0.67
N ILE A 48 -4.12 -17.33 1.35
CA ILE A 48 -3.45 -16.16 0.77
C ILE A 48 -1.98 -16.50 0.51
N GLU A 49 -1.56 -16.41 -0.75
CA GLU A 49 -0.16 -16.61 -1.13
C GLU A 49 0.60 -15.28 -1.11
N TRP A 50 1.65 -15.17 -0.29
CA TRP A 50 2.51 -13.99 -0.26
C TRP A 50 3.78 -14.19 -1.10
N LYS A 51 4.01 -13.30 -2.06
CA LYS A 51 5.21 -13.26 -2.91
C LYS A 51 5.98 -11.96 -2.78
N PHE A 52 7.31 -12.09 -2.76
CA PHE A 52 8.19 -10.97 -3.05
C PHE A 52 8.46 -10.92 -4.54
N ILE A 53 8.35 -9.73 -5.12
CA ILE A 53 8.78 -9.54 -6.51
C ILE A 53 10.32 -9.53 -6.59
N PRO A 54 10.90 -9.94 -7.72
CA PRO A 54 12.33 -9.80 -7.96
C PRO A 54 12.75 -8.33 -7.78
N ALA A 55 13.92 -8.12 -7.17
CA ALA A 55 14.46 -6.77 -7.02
C ALA A 55 14.56 -6.09 -8.39
N ARG A 56 14.15 -4.81 -8.47
CA ARG A 56 14.13 -4.02 -9.71
C ARG A 56 13.27 -4.62 -10.82
N SER A 57 12.09 -5.18 -10.51
CA SER A 57 11.13 -5.60 -11.53
C SER A 57 10.23 -4.44 -11.95
N PRO A 58 10.54 -3.71 -13.05
CA PRO A 58 9.90 -2.42 -13.37
C PRO A 58 8.44 -2.62 -13.81
N ASN A 59 8.13 -3.79 -14.37
CA ASN A 59 6.79 -4.14 -14.86
C ASN A 59 5.78 -4.28 -13.70
N PHE A 60 6.20 -4.78 -12.54
CA PHE A 60 5.36 -4.77 -11.33
C PHE A 60 5.44 -3.43 -10.60
N GLY A 61 6.62 -2.80 -10.65
CA GLY A 61 6.93 -1.48 -10.12
C GLY A 61 5.96 -0.38 -10.52
N GLY A 62 5.77 -0.21 -11.83
CA GLY A 62 5.13 0.98 -12.38
C GLY A 62 3.70 1.21 -11.91
N LEU A 63 2.89 0.16 -11.77
CA LEU A 63 1.47 0.30 -11.38
C LEU A 63 1.32 0.78 -9.94
N TRP A 64 1.99 0.14 -8.97
CA TRP A 64 1.94 0.60 -7.59
C TRP A 64 2.66 1.93 -7.39
N GLU A 65 3.75 2.20 -8.15
CA GLU A 65 4.48 3.46 -8.07
C GLU A 65 3.60 4.63 -8.55
N ALA A 66 2.86 4.43 -9.63
CA ALA A 66 1.88 5.40 -10.12
C ALA A 66 0.78 5.66 -9.07
N ALA A 67 0.23 4.61 -8.45
CA ALA A 67 -0.77 4.74 -7.40
C ALA A 67 -0.23 5.48 -6.16
N ILE A 68 0.98 5.14 -5.70
CA ILE A 68 1.65 5.83 -4.59
C ILE A 68 1.90 7.29 -4.93
N LYS A 69 2.35 7.59 -6.16
CA LYS A 69 2.58 8.96 -6.64
C LYS A 69 1.29 9.78 -6.62
N SER A 70 0.18 9.24 -7.12
CA SER A 70 -1.12 9.90 -7.10
C SER A 70 -1.64 10.14 -5.67
N CYS A 71 -1.51 9.15 -4.78
CA CYS A 71 -1.89 9.32 -3.38
C CYS A 71 -1.07 10.44 -2.71
N LYS A 72 0.27 10.43 -2.84
CA LYS A 72 1.15 11.48 -2.31
C LYS A 72 0.83 12.86 -2.89
N TYR A 73 0.47 12.92 -4.17
CA TYR A 73 0.06 14.16 -4.83
C TYR A 73 -1.15 14.80 -4.15
N HIS A 74 -2.22 14.02 -3.93
CA HIS A 74 -3.40 14.53 -3.24
C HIS A 74 -3.12 14.86 -1.78
N LEU A 75 -2.42 13.98 -1.07
CA LEU A 75 -2.10 14.17 0.35
C LEU A 75 -1.31 15.47 0.56
N LYS A 76 -0.28 15.73 -0.26
CA LYS A 76 0.52 16.96 -0.14
C LYS A 76 -0.33 18.23 -0.35
N ARG A 77 -1.30 18.20 -1.28
CA ARG A 77 -2.16 19.34 -1.59
C ARG A 77 -3.24 19.58 -0.53
N VAL A 78 -3.79 18.51 0.03
CA VAL A 78 -4.87 18.60 1.03
C VAL A 78 -4.30 18.96 2.41
N VAL A 79 -3.18 18.37 2.81
CA VAL A 79 -2.58 18.60 4.14
C VAL A 79 -1.85 19.94 4.21
N ASN A 80 -1.14 20.32 3.15
CA ASN A 80 -0.46 21.62 3.00
C ASN A 80 0.30 22.13 4.25
N GLY A 81 1.03 21.24 4.94
CA GLY A 81 1.85 21.60 6.11
C GLY A 81 1.13 21.64 7.45
N ILE A 82 -0.16 21.26 7.49
CA ILE A 82 -0.93 21.14 8.74
C ILE A 82 -0.60 19.81 9.42
N ASN A 83 -0.47 19.84 10.75
CA ASN A 83 -0.39 18.61 11.54
C ASN A 83 -1.79 18.05 11.74
N LEU A 84 -2.04 16.86 11.20
CA LEU A 84 -3.30 16.15 11.38
C LEU A 84 -3.24 15.24 12.61
N THR A 85 -4.34 15.19 13.34
CA THR A 85 -4.63 14.11 14.27
C THR A 85 -4.82 12.79 13.51
N TYR A 86 -4.84 11.67 14.26
CA TYR A 86 -5.05 10.35 13.66
C TYR A 86 -6.38 10.26 12.89
N GLU A 87 -7.47 10.76 13.47
CA GLU A 87 -8.80 10.72 12.85
C GLU A 87 -8.90 11.60 11.60
N GLU A 88 -8.25 12.77 11.61
CA GLU A 88 -8.18 13.65 10.45
C GLU A 88 -7.36 13.01 9.32
N LEU A 89 -6.22 12.40 9.64
CA LEU A 89 -5.41 11.68 8.66
C LEU A 89 -6.18 10.49 8.06
N LEU A 90 -6.89 9.73 8.89
CA LEU A 90 -7.72 8.62 8.45
C LEU A 90 -8.81 9.11 7.47
N THR A 91 -9.51 10.17 7.84
CA THR A 91 -10.58 10.78 7.03
C THR A 91 -10.05 11.25 5.68
N VAL A 92 -8.96 12.02 5.67
CA VAL A 92 -8.31 12.51 4.44
C VAL A 92 -7.88 11.34 3.56
N THR A 93 -7.31 10.29 4.14
CA THR A 93 -6.87 9.11 3.38
C THR A 93 -8.04 8.38 2.72
N VAL A 94 -9.17 8.24 3.42
CA VAL A 94 -10.39 7.63 2.86
C VAL A 94 -10.97 8.48 1.72
N GLN A 95 -10.97 9.80 1.84
CA GLN A 95 -11.41 10.70 0.76
C GLN A 95 -10.51 10.58 -0.47
N ILE A 96 -9.20 10.57 -0.28
CA ILE A 96 -8.22 10.37 -1.37
C ILE A 96 -8.45 9.02 -2.05
N GLU A 97 -8.64 7.95 -1.28
CA GLU A 97 -8.97 6.63 -1.83
C GLU A 97 -10.24 6.67 -2.70
N GLY A 98 -11.29 7.35 -2.24
CA GLY A 98 -12.52 7.53 -3.01
C GLY A 98 -12.27 8.20 -4.36
N ILE A 99 -11.48 9.28 -4.38
CA ILE A 99 -11.09 10.00 -5.60
C ILE A 99 -10.30 9.09 -6.55
N LEU A 100 -9.29 8.39 -6.05
CA LEU A 100 -8.44 7.52 -6.87
C LEU A 100 -9.24 6.38 -7.51
N ASN A 101 -10.23 5.85 -6.80
CA ASN A 101 -11.06 4.74 -7.28
C ASN A 101 -12.24 5.17 -8.15
N SER A 102 -12.60 6.46 -8.14
CA SER A 102 -13.67 7.00 -8.99
C SER A 102 -13.16 7.48 -10.36
N ARG A 103 -11.85 7.37 -10.61
CA ARG A 103 -11.25 7.79 -11.87
C ARG A 103 -11.69 6.87 -13.02
N PRO A 104 -12.23 7.40 -14.13
CA PRO A 104 -12.67 6.58 -15.25
C PRO A 104 -11.47 5.86 -15.91
N LEU A 105 -11.66 4.57 -16.22
CA LEU A 105 -10.62 3.72 -16.83
C LEU A 105 -10.34 4.09 -18.29
N CYS A 106 -11.30 4.73 -18.96
CA CYS A 106 -11.17 5.23 -20.32
C CYS A 106 -11.66 6.67 -20.39
N PRO A 107 -11.17 7.48 -21.36
CA PRO A 107 -11.72 8.79 -21.62
C PRO A 107 -13.24 8.69 -21.82
N ILE A 108 -13.97 9.58 -21.17
CA ILE A 108 -15.41 9.70 -21.38
C ILE A 108 -15.57 10.32 -22.77
N LYS A 109 -16.18 9.57 -23.70
CA LYS A 109 -16.56 10.13 -25.00
C LYS A 109 -17.62 11.19 -24.74
N GLN A 110 -17.32 12.44 -25.11
CA GLN A 110 -18.30 13.52 -25.17
C GLN A 110 -19.21 13.34 -26.37
#